data_AF-A0A1C6AR27-F1
#
_entry.id   AF-A0A1C6AR27-F1
#
_cell.length_a   1.000
_cell.length_b   1.000
_cell.length_c   1.000
_cell.angle_alpha   90.00
_cell.angle_beta   90.00
_cell.angle_gamma   90.00
#
_symmetry.space_group_name_H-M   'P 1'
#
loop_
_entity.id
_entity.type
_entity.pdbx_description
1 polymer ?
#
loop_
_entity_poly.entity_id
_entity_poly.type
_entity_poly.pdbx_seq_one_letter_code
_entity_poly.pdbx_strand_id
1 'polypeptide(L)'
;MPVFAIGVPTVVDSATLAADILEESGVEKVDEERLRGEHDAFMVTTRDIDQQVRDLSKVVGYGINWALQDLEIEEMNALLS
;
A
#
# COMPACT_ATOMS: atom_id res chain seq x y z
N MET A 1 1.25 -24.71 4.32
CA MET A 1 0.75 -23.70 5.28
C MET A 1 -0.66 -23.31 4.85
N PRO A 2 -1.72 -23.54 5.65
CA PRO A 2 -3.07 -23.08 5.31
C PRO A 2 -3.21 -21.58 5.54
N VAL A 3 -3.76 -20.87 4.56
CA VAL A 3 -4.06 -19.42 4.64
C VAL A 3 -5.55 -19.28 4.89
N PHE A 4 -5.93 -18.61 5.98
CA PHE A 4 -7.32 -18.29 6.27
C PHE A 4 -7.66 -16.92 5.67
N ALA A 5 -8.33 -16.92 4.52
CA ALA A 5 -8.85 -15.69 3.92
C ALA A 5 -10.20 -15.34 4.57
N ILE A 6 -10.23 -14.28 5.38
CA ILE A 6 -11.48 -13.67 5.88
C ILE A 6 -11.93 -12.65 4.82
N GLY A 7 -12.92 -13.02 4.00
CA GLY A 7 -13.43 -12.22 2.87
C GLY A 7 -13.03 -12.79 1.50
N VAL A 8 -13.34 -12.06 0.41
CA VAL A 8 -12.80 -12.36 -0.94
C VAL A 8 -11.44 -11.67 -1.02
N PRO A 9 -10.32 -12.41 -0.92
CA PRO A 9 -9.01 -11.79 -1.03
C PRO A 9 -8.76 -11.36 -2.47
N THR A 10 -8.13 -10.20 -2.64
CA THR A 10 -7.54 -9.82 -3.92
C THR A 10 -6.18 -10.51 -4.03
N VAL A 11 -6.03 -11.37 -5.03
CA VAL A 11 -4.79 -12.10 -5.32
C VAL A 11 -4.20 -11.50 -6.58
N VAL A 12 -2.95 -11.07 -6.50
CA VAL A 12 -2.19 -10.50 -7.62
C VAL A 12 -0.87 -11.24 -7.76
N ASP A 13 -0.45 -11.42 -9.00
CA ASP A 13 0.90 -11.88 -9.34
C ASP A 13 1.91 -10.79 -8.95
N SER A 14 2.90 -11.14 -8.13
CA SER A 14 3.85 -10.16 -7.59
C SER A 14 4.77 -9.59 -8.66
N ALA A 15 5.01 -10.31 -9.77
CA ALA A 15 5.77 -9.80 -10.89
C ALA A 15 4.98 -8.72 -11.64
N THR A 16 3.67 -8.92 -11.81
CA THR A 16 2.77 -7.90 -12.37
C THR A 16 2.74 -6.65 -11.49
N LEU A 17 2.58 -6.81 -10.16
CA LEU A 17 2.62 -5.67 -9.24
C LEU A 17 3.96 -4.93 -9.28
N ALA A 18 5.07 -5.65 -9.29
CA ALA A 18 6.40 -5.05 -9.37
C ALA A 18 6.61 -4.32 -10.70
N ALA A 19 6.05 -4.83 -11.79
CA ALA A 19 6.11 -4.18 -13.09
C ALA A 19 5.34 -2.87 -13.11
N ASP A 20 4.09 -2.86 -12.62
CA ASP A 20 3.27 -1.66 -12.51
C ASP A 20 3.99 -0.55 -11.71
N ILE A 21 4.60 -0.89 -10.57
CA ILE A 21 5.35 0.06 -9.73
C ILE A 21 6.57 0.65 -10.48
N LEU A 22 7.28 -0.17 -11.26
CA LEU A 22 8.45 0.27 -12.02
C LEU A 22 8.04 1.17 -13.19
N GLU A 23 6.95 0.85 -13.88
CA GLU A 23 6.39 1.68 -14.94
C GLU A 23 5.93 3.05 -14.41
N GLU A 24 5.20 3.07 -13.29
CA GLU A 24 4.79 4.31 -12.61
C GLU A 24 5.99 5.16 -12.18
N SER A 25 7.12 4.52 -11.86
CA SER A 25 8.39 5.18 -11.52
C SER A 25 9.17 5.70 -12.74
N GLY A 26 8.66 5.50 -13.96
CA GLY A 26 9.26 5.99 -15.21
C GLY A 26 10.22 5.01 -15.90
N VAL A 27 10.20 3.73 -15.53
CA VAL A 27 11.00 2.68 -16.19
C VAL A 27 10.25 2.18 -17.43
N GLU A 28 10.58 2.68 -18.62
CA GLU A 28 9.87 2.38 -19.88
C GLU A 28 10.06 0.94 -20.41
N LYS A 29 10.95 0.14 -19.79
CA LYS A 29 11.26 -1.23 -20.24
C LYS A 29 11.36 -2.17 -19.04
N VAL A 30 10.20 -2.54 -18.53
CA VAL A 30 10.10 -3.60 -17.53
C VAL A 30 10.09 -4.95 -18.23
N ASP A 31 10.98 -5.84 -17.82
CA ASP A 31 11.02 -7.23 -18.27
C ASP A 31 10.33 -8.10 -17.22
N GLU A 32 9.04 -8.35 -17.41
CA GLU A 32 8.22 -9.15 -16.49
C GLU A 32 8.74 -10.58 -16.30
N GLU A 33 9.36 -11.18 -17.33
CA GLU A 33 9.94 -12.52 -17.21
C GLU A 33 11.16 -12.54 -16.28
N ARG A 34 11.93 -11.44 -16.22
CA ARG A 34 13.01 -11.31 -15.23
C ARG A 34 12.49 -11.04 -13.83
N LEU A 35 11.31 -10.44 -13.68
CA LEU A 35 10.67 -10.20 -12.39
C LEU A 35 10.04 -11.49 -11.83
N ARG A 36 9.59 -12.39 -12.71
CA ARG A 36 9.22 -13.76 -12.35
C ARG A 36 10.49 -14.55 -12.01
N GLY A 37 10.85 -14.58 -10.72
CA GLY A 37 11.93 -15.43 -10.21
C GLY A 37 11.64 -16.93 -10.37
N GLU A 38 12.40 -17.81 -9.71
CA GLU A 38 12.22 -19.28 -9.80
C GLU A 38 10.85 -19.79 -9.28
N HIS A 39 10.06 -18.95 -8.61
CA HIS A 39 8.76 -19.31 -8.04
C HIS A 39 7.70 -18.26 -8.37
N ASP A 40 6.49 -18.72 -8.71
CA ASP A 40 5.31 -17.86 -8.82
C ASP A 40 4.99 -17.28 -7.43
N ALA A 41 5.37 -16.02 -7.24
CA ALA A 41 5.08 -15.28 -6.03
C ALA A 41 3.71 -14.61 -6.18
N PHE A 42 2.72 -15.07 -5.44
CA PHE A 42 1.43 -14.40 -5.33
C PHE A 42 1.39 -13.52 -4.08
N MET A 43 0.91 -12.29 -4.25
CA MET A 43 0.58 -11.42 -3.14
C MET A 43 -0.92 -11.51 -2.87
N VAL A 44 -1.27 -11.58 -1.59
CA VAL A 44 -2.66 -11.62 -1.14
C VAL A 44 -2.90 -10.42 -0.23
N THR A 45 -3.86 -9.59 -0.59
CA THR A 45 -4.33 -8.51 0.26
C THR A 45 -5.76 -8.78 0.71
N THR A 46 -6.12 -8.28 1.89
CA THR A 46 -7.51 -8.27 2.33
C THR A 46 -8.31 -7.32 1.46
N ARG A 47 -9.60 -7.62 1.25
CA ARG A 47 -10.52 -6.77 0.47
C ARG A 47 -10.49 -5.29 0.88
N ASP A 48 -10.30 -5.00 2.16
CA ASP A 48 -10.41 -3.65 2.72
C ASP A 48 -9.03 -2.97 2.87
N ILE A 49 -7.97 -3.47 2.21
CA ILE A 49 -6.59 -2.96 2.36
C ILE A 49 -6.49 -1.47 2.07
N ASP A 50 -7.16 -0.98 1.01
CA ASP A 50 -7.11 0.43 0.65
C ASP A 50 -7.70 1.33 1.74
N GLN A 51 -8.75 0.86 2.42
CA GLN A 51 -9.37 1.60 3.52
C GLN A 51 -8.44 1.62 4.73
N GLN A 52 -7.86 0.47 5.09
CA GLN A 52 -6.92 0.37 6.21
C GLN A 52 -5.68 1.24 5.99
N VAL A 53 -5.11 1.24 4.78
CA VAL A 53 -3.95 2.08 4.43
C VAL A 53 -4.30 3.55 4.53
N ARG A 54 -5.48 3.99 4.03
CA ARG A 54 -5.94 5.38 4.17
C ARG A 54 -6.11 5.80 5.63
N ASP A 55 -6.73 4.97 6.45
CA ASP A 55 -6.97 5.28 7.86
C ASP A 55 -5.65 5.31 8.64
N LEU A 56 -4.74 4.37 8.38
CA LEU A 56 -3.41 4.37 8.98
C LEU A 56 -2.59 5.59 8.57
N SER A 57 -2.68 6.00 7.29
CA SER A 57 -1.97 7.18 6.78
C SER A 57 -2.38 8.45 7.53
N LYS A 58 -3.66 8.59 7.90
CA LYS A 58 -4.13 9.71 8.74
C LYS A 58 -3.51 9.68 10.13
N VAL A 59 -3.46 8.52 10.79
CA VAL A 59 -2.87 8.38 12.13
C VAL A 59 -1.38 8.76 12.11
N VAL A 60 -0.63 8.30 11.12
CA VAL A 60 0.78 8.66 10.96
C VAL A 60 0.92 10.15 10.67
N GLY A 61 0.10 10.70 9.77
CA GLY A 61 0.07 12.14 9.46
C GLY A 61 -0.22 13.01 10.69
N TYR A 62 -1.20 12.61 11.52
CA TYR A 62 -1.50 13.27 12.79
C TYR A 62 -0.30 13.23 13.74
N GLY A 63 0.33 12.07 13.90
CA GLY A 63 1.50 11.92 14.76
C GLY A 63 2.67 12.81 14.32
N ILE A 64 2.93 12.89 13.01
CA ILE A 64 3.97 13.76 12.45
C ILE A 64 3.61 15.23 12.66
N ASN A 65 2.38 15.62 12.33
CA ASN A 65 1.94 17.01 12.45
C ASN A 65 2.01 17.49 13.91
N TRP A 66 1.59 16.66 14.87
CA TRP A 66 1.67 17.00 16.29
C TRP A 66 3.10 17.02 16.83
N ALA A 67 3.98 16.14 16.33
CA ALA A 67 5.38 16.12 16.76
C ALA A 67 6.19 17.31 16.22
N LEU A 68 5.82 17.83 15.06
CA LEU A 68 6.57 18.89 14.36
C LEU A 68 5.93 20.27 14.44
N GLN A 69 4.62 20.33 14.65
CA GLN A 69 3.86 21.57 14.76
C GLN A 69 3.19 21.60 16.13
N ASP A 70 3.30 22.74 16.82
CA ASP A 70 2.66 22.99 18.12
C ASP A 70 1.16 23.29 17.92
N LEU A 71 0.49 22.41 17.18
CA LEU A 71 -0.91 22.55 16.78
C LEU A 71 -1.82 21.85 17.77
N GLU A 72 -2.92 22.52 18.11
CA GLU A 72 -4.01 21.88 18.85
C GLU A 72 -4.78 20.90 17.95
N ILE A 73 -5.47 19.94 18.57
CA ILE A 73 -6.19 18.87 17.86
C ILE A 73 -7.23 19.46 16.90
N GLU A 74 -7.88 20.58 17.26
CA GLU A 74 -8.81 21.27 16.37
C GLU A 74 -8.15 21.78 15.07
N GLU A 75 -6.93 22.30 15.16
CA GLU A 75 -6.19 22.85 14.01
C GLU A 75 -5.66 21.74 13.11
N MET A 76 -5.26 20.61 13.69
CA MET A 76 -4.88 19.41 12.92
C MET A 76 -6.05 18.86 12.10
N ASN A 77 -7.27 18.85 12.66
CA ASN A 77 -8.47 18.37 11.97
C ASN A 77 -8.86 19.27 10.79
N ALA A 78 -8.59 20.57 10.86
CA ALA A 78 -8.89 21.52 9.78
C ALA A 78 -7.99 21.34 8.53
N LEU A 79 -6.82 20.72 8.68
CA LEU A 79 -5.88 20.47 7.56
C LEU A 79 -6.18 19.18 6.78
N LEU A 80 -7.05 18.33 7.32
CA LEU A 80 -7.30 16.97 6.83
C LEU A 80 -8.75 16.76 6.33
N SER A 81 -9.54 17.84 6.31
CA SER A 81 -10.88 17.89 5.70
C SER A 81 -10.81 17.94 4.18
#